data_AF-H9GGV9-F1
#
_entry.id   AF-H9GGV9-F1
#
_cell.length_a   1.000
_cell.length_b   1.000
_cell.length_c   1.000
_cell.angle_alpha   90.00
_cell.angle_beta   90.00
_cell.angle_gamma   90.00
#
_symmetry.space_group_name_H-M   'P 1'
#
loop_
_entity.id
_entity.type
_entity.pdbx_description
1 polymer ?
#
loop_
_entity_poly.entity_id
_entity_poly.type
_entity_poly.pdbx_seq_one_letter_code
_entity_poly.pdbx_strand_id
1 'polypeptide(L)'
;MLPASLLSYLSVILFLQSLVLGGAQASSSSSSSAEIESLLDSDPRDLVGDFSKSYLFKTVSGKHQDLKYIDPEMIVAVLNGKFSGDIKDCVIIDCRYPYEYEGGHIKGAVNLHMEEDVENFLLKEPMVSSGNKRVIIVFHCEFSSERAPRMCRFVRERDRLGNEYPILHYPELYVLKGGYRDFFLKCKGYCEPQGYRPMHHEDFKEDLRKFRTKSRTWAGEKSKREHYSRLKKL
;
A
#
# COMPACT_ATOMS: atom_id res chain seq x y z
N MET A 1 -12.57 -12.52 -28.60
CA MET A 1 -12.55 -12.20 -27.16
C MET A 1 -11.43 -11.20 -26.94
N LEU A 2 -11.73 -9.96 -26.58
CA LEU A 2 -10.72 -8.93 -26.33
C LEU A 2 -9.99 -9.26 -25.01
N PRO A 3 -8.67 -9.02 -24.91
CA PRO A 3 -7.91 -9.27 -23.69
C PRO A 3 -8.39 -8.37 -22.55
N ALA A 4 -8.37 -8.88 -21.32
CA ALA A 4 -8.87 -8.19 -20.12
C ALA A 4 -8.25 -6.79 -19.88
N SER A 5 -7.08 -6.51 -20.47
CA SER A 5 -6.41 -5.20 -20.44
C SER A 5 -7.09 -4.11 -21.29
N LEU A 6 -7.87 -4.48 -22.30
CA LEU A 6 -8.62 -3.53 -23.15
C LEU A 6 -9.94 -3.12 -22.50
N LEU A 7 -10.54 -3.99 -21.67
CA LEU A 7 -11.73 -3.66 -20.88
C LEU A 7 -11.41 -2.63 -19.79
N SER A 8 -10.26 -2.73 -19.13
CA SER A 8 -9.82 -1.73 -18.16
C SER A 8 -9.55 -0.37 -18.80
N TYR A 9 -8.98 -0.34 -20.02
CA TYR A 9 -8.74 0.90 -20.76
C TYR A 9 -10.06 1.57 -21.19
N LEU A 10 -11.03 0.79 -21.68
CA LEU A 10 -12.36 1.32 -21.99
C LEU A 10 -13.05 1.85 -20.73
N SER A 11 -12.94 1.18 -19.58
CA SER A 11 -13.52 1.68 -18.33
C SER A 11 -12.86 2.97 -17.85
N VAL A 12 -11.55 3.13 -18.01
CA VAL A 12 -10.84 4.39 -17.72
C VAL A 12 -11.28 5.50 -18.67
N ILE A 13 -11.37 5.21 -19.97
CA ILE A 13 -11.85 6.17 -20.99
C ILE A 13 -13.30 6.56 -20.72
N LEU A 14 -14.18 5.61 -20.40
CA LEU A 14 -15.59 5.87 -20.11
C LEU A 14 -15.77 6.62 -18.79
N PHE A 15 -14.94 6.35 -17.77
CA PHE A 15 -14.93 7.10 -16.52
C PHE A 15 -14.48 8.55 -16.73
N LEU A 16 -13.37 8.75 -17.44
CA LEU A 16 -12.88 10.08 -17.85
C LEU A 16 -13.90 10.79 -18.74
N GLN A 17 -14.55 10.10 -19.67
CA GLN A 17 -15.62 10.66 -20.50
C GLN A 17 -16.89 10.98 -19.70
N SER A 18 -17.24 10.20 -18.67
CA SER A 18 -18.39 10.52 -17.80
C SER A 18 -18.14 11.75 -16.93
N LEU A 19 -16.88 12.01 -16.55
CA LEU A 19 -16.48 13.25 -15.89
C LEU A 19 -16.63 14.45 -16.84
N VAL A 20 -16.42 14.26 -18.14
CA VAL A 20 -16.60 15.29 -19.18
C VAL A 20 -18.08 15.52 -19.53
N LEU A 21 -18.88 14.46 -19.62
CA LEU A 21 -20.30 14.53 -20.02
C LEU A 21 -21.26 14.78 -18.86
N GLY A 22 -20.86 14.52 -17.61
CA GLY A 22 -21.67 14.70 -16.40
C GLY A 22 -21.72 16.13 -15.85
N GLY A 23 -21.14 17.10 -16.55
CA GLY A 23 -21.13 18.51 -16.18
C GLY A 23 -22.47 19.22 -16.34
N ALA A 24 -23.53 18.74 -15.67
CA ALA A 24 -24.76 19.50 -15.40
C ALA A 24 -25.63 18.85 -14.32
N GLN A 25 -25.21 18.90 -13.05
CA GLN A 25 -26.05 19.24 -11.88
C GLN A 25 -25.25 19.12 -10.57
N ALA A 26 -25.52 20.03 -9.64
CA ALA A 26 -24.62 20.50 -8.59
C ALA A 26 -24.45 19.59 -7.37
N SER A 27 -23.20 19.45 -6.89
CA SER A 27 -22.81 19.75 -5.51
C SER A 27 -21.29 19.97 -5.43
N SER A 28 -20.87 20.92 -4.61
CA SER A 28 -19.58 21.61 -4.64
C SER A 28 -18.36 20.72 -4.37
N SER A 29 -17.53 20.49 -5.38
CA SER A 29 -16.07 20.47 -5.21
C SER A 29 -15.45 21.21 -6.39
N SER A 30 -14.97 22.42 -6.15
CA SER A 30 -14.30 23.24 -7.17
C SER A 30 -12.87 22.72 -7.36
N SER A 31 -12.72 21.58 -8.02
CA SER A 31 -11.41 21.26 -8.60
C SER A 31 -11.12 22.30 -9.67
N SER A 32 -9.98 22.96 -9.57
CA SER A 32 -9.61 24.02 -10.50
C SER A 32 -9.43 23.45 -11.91
N SER A 33 -9.79 24.19 -12.95
CA SER A 33 -9.64 23.75 -14.35
C SER A 33 -8.21 23.31 -14.67
N ALA A 34 -7.22 23.92 -14.01
CA ALA A 34 -5.80 23.57 -14.12
C ALA A 34 -5.46 22.19 -13.55
N GLU A 35 -6.11 21.75 -12.46
CA GLU A 35 -5.90 20.39 -11.91
C GLU A 35 -6.42 19.33 -12.88
N ILE A 36 -7.59 19.56 -13.47
CA ILE A 36 -8.20 18.64 -14.45
C ILE A 36 -7.31 18.52 -15.70
N GLU A 37 -6.82 19.64 -16.22
CA GLU A 37 -5.94 19.65 -17.39
C GLU A 37 -4.61 18.93 -17.10
N SER A 38 -4.04 19.11 -15.89
CA SER A 38 -2.82 18.39 -15.49
C SER A 38 -3.01 16.87 -15.36
N LEU A 39 -4.19 16.41 -14.94
CA LEU A 39 -4.51 14.99 -14.83
C LEU A 39 -4.70 14.33 -16.20
N LEU A 40 -5.20 15.08 -17.18
CA LEU A 40 -5.39 14.60 -18.56
C LEU A 40 -4.07 14.47 -19.33
N ASP A 41 -3.05 15.28 -18.99
CA ASP A 41 -1.70 15.20 -19.56
C ASP A 41 -0.79 14.20 -18.82
N SER A 42 -1.19 13.77 -17.61
CA SER A 42 -0.45 12.80 -16.81
C SER A 42 -0.51 11.40 -17.40
N ASP A 43 0.62 10.70 -17.42
CA ASP A 43 0.63 9.27 -17.73
C ASP A 43 -0.25 8.53 -16.71
N PRO A 44 -1.18 7.64 -17.12
CA PRO A 44 -2.00 6.88 -16.18
C PRO A 44 -1.19 6.09 -15.15
N ARG A 45 0.09 5.80 -15.44
CA ARG A 45 1.04 5.16 -14.51
C ARG A 45 1.44 6.08 -13.35
N ASP A 46 1.23 7.38 -13.45
CA ASP A 46 1.57 8.38 -12.44
C ASP A 46 0.37 8.77 -11.56
N LEU A 47 -0.80 8.24 -11.86
CA LEU A 47 -2.01 8.37 -11.04
C LEU A 47 -2.09 7.28 -9.97
N VAL A 48 -2.71 7.61 -8.84
CA VAL A 48 -3.00 6.65 -7.76
C VAL A 48 -4.05 5.63 -8.21
N GLY A 49 -4.28 4.59 -7.39
CA GLY A 49 -5.04 3.41 -7.79
C GLY A 49 -6.48 3.69 -8.26
N ASP A 50 -7.15 4.74 -7.79
CA ASP A 50 -8.51 5.11 -8.21
C ASP A 50 -8.54 6.18 -9.30
N PHE A 51 -7.39 6.55 -9.85
CA PHE A 51 -7.20 7.59 -10.87
C PHE A 51 -7.60 9.00 -10.45
N SER A 52 -7.83 9.25 -9.15
CA SER A 52 -8.33 10.55 -8.67
C SER A 52 -7.26 11.65 -8.67
N LYS A 53 -6.01 11.28 -8.45
CA LYS A 53 -4.88 12.21 -8.23
C LYS A 53 -3.56 11.61 -8.70
N SER A 54 -2.55 12.45 -8.91
CA SER A 54 -1.16 11.99 -8.99
C SER A 54 -0.64 11.52 -7.62
N TYR A 55 0.36 10.64 -7.65
CA TYR A 55 1.11 10.22 -6.45
C TYR A 55 1.74 11.44 -5.75
N LEU A 56 1.55 11.56 -4.43
CA LEU A 56 2.09 12.68 -3.66
C LEU A 56 3.61 12.60 -3.51
N PHE A 57 4.16 11.40 -3.34
CA PHE A 57 5.59 11.20 -3.13
C PHE A 57 6.31 10.98 -4.45
N LYS A 58 7.50 11.58 -4.56
CA LYS A 58 8.44 11.22 -5.62
C LYS A 58 8.79 9.74 -5.49
N THR A 59 8.56 9.00 -6.56
CA THR A 59 8.87 7.57 -6.63
C THR A 59 10.22 7.31 -7.28
N VAL A 60 10.76 6.12 -7.02
CA VAL A 60 12.00 5.61 -7.60
C VAL A 60 11.79 4.21 -8.18
N SER A 61 12.68 3.78 -9.07
CA SER A 61 12.67 2.40 -9.56
C SER A 61 13.00 1.42 -8.44
N GLY A 62 12.24 0.33 -8.39
CA GLY A 62 12.46 -0.83 -7.52
C GLY A 62 12.43 -2.14 -8.31
N LYS A 63 12.46 -3.26 -7.59
CA LYS A 63 12.48 -4.61 -8.18
C LYS A 63 11.21 -4.90 -9.01
N HIS A 64 10.06 -4.52 -8.47
CA HIS A 64 8.74 -4.77 -9.04
C HIS A 64 8.24 -3.51 -9.76
N GLN A 65 8.22 -3.50 -11.09
CA GLN A 65 7.89 -2.30 -11.89
C GLN A 65 6.42 -1.86 -11.77
N ASP A 66 5.54 -2.77 -11.35
CA ASP A 66 4.13 -2.49 -11.08
C ASP A 66 3.89 -1.75 -9.76
N LEU A 67 4.89 -1.70 -8.88
CA LEU A 67 4.78 -1.08 -7.56
C LEU A 67 5.53 0.25 -7.51
N LYS A 68 5.03 1.17 -6.69
CA LYS A 68 5.67 2.47 -6.44
C LYS A 68 6.61 2.38 -5.26
N TYR A 69 7.88 2.65 -5.49
CA TYR A 69 8.89 2.66 -4.44
C TYR A 69 9.24 4.08 -4.02
N ILE A 70 9.54 4.27 -2.73
CA ILE A 70 10.06 5.51 -2.17
C ILE A 70 11.37 5.25 -1.43
N ASP A 71 12.25 6.25 -1.37
CA ASP A 71 13.50 6.16 -0.63
C ASP A 71 13.30 6.46 0.87
N PRO A 72 14.23 6.01 1.75
CA PRO A 72 14.21 6.28 3.20
C PRO A 72 14.00 7.75 3.59
N GLU A 73 14.57 8.67 2.82
CA GLU A 73 14.49 10.10 3.05
C GLU A 73 13.04 10.62 2.95
N MET A 74 12.17 9.94 2.17
CA MET A 74 10.75 10.29 2.08
C MET A 74 10.02 9.98 3.40
N ILE A 75 10.33 8.84 4.04
CA ILE A 75 9.75 8.50 5.34
C ILE A 75 10.23 9.47 6.42
N VAL A 76 11.51 9.86 6.40
CA VAL A 76 12.02 10.90 7.30
C VAL A 76 11.26 12.23 7.11
N ALA A 77 11.00 12.63 5.86
CA ALA A 77 10.24 13.84 5.57
C ALA A 77 8.80 13.77 6.12
N VAL A 78 8.14 12.61 6.00
CA VAL A 78 6.81 12.37 6.58
C VAL A 78 6.85 12.46 8.11
N LEU A 79 7.80 11.78 8.76
CA LEU A 79 7.94 11.77 10.23
C LEU A 79 8.27 13.16 10.79
N ASN A 80 8.94 14.02 10.02
CA ASN A 80 9.21 15.42 10.39
C ASN A 80 8.04 16.37 10.06
N GLY A 81 6.90 15.85 9.61
CA GLY A 81 5.69 16.64 9.37
C GLY A 81 5.67 17.46 8.07
N LYS A 82 6.60 17.21 7.12
CA LYS A 82 6.70 17.96 5.85
C LYS A 82 5.39 17.97 5.05
N PHE A 83 4.59 16.92 5.17
CA PHE A 83 3.34 16.72 4.43
C PHE A 83 2.08 16.83 5.30
N SER A 84 2.17 17.46 6.48
CA SER A 84 1.04 17.61 7.41
C SER A 84 -0.16 18.37 6.83
N GLY A 85 0.06 19.21 5.80
CA GLY A 85 -0.99 19.87 5.03
C GLY A 85 -1.75 18.93 4.09
N ASP A 86 -1.06 17.96 3.48
CA ASP A 86 -1.58 17.09 2.41
C ASP A 86 -2.07 15.73 2.91
N ILE A 87 -1.49 15.25 4.01
CA ILE A 87 -1.73 13.92 4.55
C ILE A 87 -2.51 14.03 5.85
N LYS A 88 -3.56 13.23 5.96
CA LYS A 88 -4.26 12.98 7.22
C LYS A 88 -3.50 11.95 8.02
N ASP A 89 -3.23 10.79 7.41
CA ASP A 89 -2.54 9.66 8.01
C ASP A 89 -1.55 9.02 7.02
N CYS A 90 -0.37 8.65 7.52
CA CYS A 90 0.60 7.82 6.80
C CYS A 90 0.93 6.59 7.64
N VAL A 91 0.40 5.43 7.26
CA VAL A 91 0.59 4.18 8.00
C VAL A 91 1.80 3.45 7.44
N ILE A 92 2.80 3.23 8.28
CA ILE A 92 4.01 2.47 7.93
C ILE A 92 3.81 1.03 8.42
N ILE A 93 3.68 0.08 7.50
CA ILE A 93 3.46 -1.33 7.78
C ILE A 93 4.77 -2.10 7.67
N ASP A 94 5.27 -2.56 8.82
CA ASP A 94 6.40 -3.48 8.89
C ASP A 94 5.90 -4.92 8.74
N CYS A 95 6.16 -5.51 7.58
CA CYS A 95 5.76 -6.87 7.22
C CYS A 95 6.76 -7.93 7.72
N ARG A 96 7.75 -7.56 8.53
CA ARG A 96 8.71 -8.52 9.11
C ARG A 96 8.10 -9.33 10.24
N TYR A 97 8.75 -10.42 10.64
CA TYR A 97 8.30 -11.17 11.81
C TYR A 97 8.47 -10.35 13.10
N PRO A 98 7.65 -10.61 14.13
CA PRO A 98 7.67 -9.85 15.39
C PRO A 98 9.07 -9.72 16.00
N TYR A 99 9.87 -10.79 16.02
CA TYR A 99 11.22 -10.72 16.56
C TYR A 99 12.12 -9.75 15.79
N GLU A 100 12.00 -9.63 14.47
CA GLU A 100 12.78 -8.66 13.68
C GLU A 100 12.37 -7.22 14.02
N TYR A 101 11.06 -6.99 14.20
CA TYR A 101 10.48 -5.70 14.57
C TYR A 101 10.90 -5.25 15.98
N GLU A 102 10.80 -6.16 16.96
CA GLU A 102 11.24 -5.91 18.34
C GLU A 102 12.74 -5.62 18.45
N GLY A 103 13.54 -6.17 17.54
CA GLY A 103 14.97 -5.89 17.43
C GLY A 103 15.30 -4.50 16.86
N GLY A 104 14.29 -3.74 16.45
CA GLY A 104 14.39 -2.40 15.89
C GLY A 104 13.43 -2.24 14.71
N HIS A 105 12.62 -1.18 14.74
CA HIS A 105 11.69 -0.80 13.67
C HIS A 105 11.71 0.71 13.43
N ILE A 106 11.00 1.18 12.41
CA ILE A 106 10.81 2.61 12.14
C ILE A 106 9.84 3.17 13.18
N LYS A 107 10.14 4.34 13.75
CA LYS A 107 9.25 4.98 14.73
C LYS A 107 7.84 5.14 14.20
N GLY A 108 6.85 4.71 14.99
CA GLY A 108 5.44 4.76 14.62
C GLY A 108 5.00 3.73 13.56
N ALA A 109 5.87 2.81 13.13
CA ALA A 109 5.45 1.69 12.29
C ALA A 109 4.56 0.71 13.06
N VAL A 110 3.69 0.00 12.36
CA VAL A 110 2.83 -1.06 12.91
C VAL A 110 3.30 -2.40 12.34
N ASN A 111 3.54 -3.38 13.22
CA ASN A 111 3.96 -4.73 12.77
C ASN A 111 2.75 -5.58 12.38
N LEU A 112 2.57 -5.82 11.08
CA LEU A 112 1.51 -6.66 10.55
C LEU A 112 2.11 -7.66 9.54
N HIS A 113 2.47 -8.84 10.06
CA HIS A 113 3.20 -9.86 9.30
C HIS A 113 2.30 -10.93 8.68
N MET A 114 1.02 -10.98 9.07
CA MET A 114 0.01 -11.87 8.48
C MET A 114 -1.01 -11.08 7.67
N GLU A 115 -1.45 -11.66 6.56
CA GLU A 115 -2.47 -11.08 5.68
C GLU A 115 -3.79 -10.82 6.43
N GLU A 116 -4.20 -11.73 7.34
CA GLU A 116 -5.38 -11.53 8.20
C GLU A 116 -5.25 -10.32 9.12
N ASP A 117 -4.09 -10.12 9.74
CA ASP A 117 -3.86 -8.98 10.63
C ASP A 117 -3.94 -7.66 9.84
N VAL A 118 -3.39 -7.63 8.63
CA VAL A 118 -3.47 -6.48 7.73
C VAL A 118 -4.89 -6.22 7.24
N GLU A 119 -5.62 -7.27 6.86
CA GLU A 119 -7.02 -7.14 6.42
C GLU A 119 -7.92 -6.63 7.55
N ASN A 120 -7.75 -7.16 8.77
CA ASN A 120 -8.47 -6.69 9.94
C ASN A 120 -8.13 -5.24 10.29
N PHE A 121 -6.85 -4.85 10.19
CA PHE A 121 -6.40 -3.50 10.53
C PHE A 121 -6.82 -2.45 9.50
N LEU A 122 -6.72 -2.76 8.20
CA LEU A 122 -6.97 -1.78 7.13
C LEU A 122 -8.38 -1.86 6.54
N LEU A 123 -8.95 -3.05 6.36
CA LEU A 123 -10.11 -3.22 5.46
C LEU A 123 -11.41 -3.52 6.20
N LYS A 124 -11.36 -3.99 7.45
CA LYS A 124 -12.56 -4.24 8.26
C LYS A 124 -13.26 -2.94 8.66
N GLU A 125 -12.48 -1.95 9.08
CA GLU A 125 -12.95 -0.59 9.39
C GLU A 125 -11.99 0.41 8.71
N PRO A 126 -12.23 0.72 7.42
CA PRO A 126 -11.32 1.54 6.63
C PRO A 126 -11.14 2.96 7.20
N MET A 127 -9.92 3.46 7.16
CA MET A 127 -9.61 4.84 7.54
C MET A 127 -10.24 5.81 6.54
N VAL A 128 -11.10 6.71 7.01
CA VAL A 128 -11.80 7.67 6.15
C VAL A 128 -10.93 8.91 5.96
N SER A 129 -10.65 9.29 4.71
CA SER A 129 -10.06 10.59 4.39
C SER A 129 -11.04 11.72 4.74
N SER A 130 -10.56 12.79 5.39
CA SER A 130 -11.38 13.96 5.73
C SER A 130 -10.93 15.17 4.91
N GLY A 131 -11.85 15.78 4.17
CA GLY A 131 -11.54 16.88 3.25
C GLY A 131 -10.61 16.43 2.11
N ASN A 132 -9.66 17.29 1.72
CA ASN A 132 -8.73 17.01 0.62
C ASN A 132 -7.49 16.20 1.04
N LYS A 133 -7.37 15.83 2.32
CA LYS A 133 -6.19 15.13 2.86
C LYS A 133 -6.20 13.65 2.53
N ARG A 134 -5.01 13.09 2.31
CA ARG A 134 -4.80 11.70 1.88
C ARG A 134 -4.55 10.77 3.06
N VAL A 135 -4.95 9.50 2.91
CA VAL A 135 -4.46 8.39 3.72
C VAL A 135 -3.50 7.59 2.85
N ILE A 136 -2.25 7.44 3.31
CA ILE A 136 -1.19 6.77 2.56
C ILE A 136 -0.70 5.57 3.34
N ILE A 137 -0.49 4.44 2.66
CA ILE A 137 0.07 3.23 3.27
C ILE A 137 1.44 2.93 2.65
N VAL A 138 2.45 2.77 3.50
CA VAL A 138 3.80 2.37 3.08
C VAL A 138 4.12 1.00 3.66
N PHE A 139 4.42 0.04 2.79
CA PHE A 139 4.86 -1.29 3.19
C PHE A 139 6.38 -1.39 3.16
N HIS A 140 6.95 -2.08 4.15
CA HIS A 140 8.34 -2.51 4.08
C HIS A 140 8.55 -3.87 4.72
N CYS A 141 9.69 -4.48 4.45
CA CYS A 141 10.17 -5.59 5.27
C CYS A 141 11.67 -5.41 5.54
N GLU A 142 12.46 -6.47 5.64
CA GLU A 142 13.91 -6.35 5.83
C GLU A 142 14.60 -5.70 4.62
N PHE A 143 14.30 -6.20 3.42
CA PHE A 143 14.88 -5.72 2.14
C PHE A 143 13.82 -5.19 1.17
N SER A 144 12.53 -5.29 1.52
CA SER A 144 11.39 -4.97 0.65
C SER A 144 11.39 -5.66 -0.73
N SER A 145 12.00 -6.85 -0.82
CA SER A 145 12.03 -7.65 -2.05
C SER A 145 10.80 -8.57 -2.22
N GLU A 146 10.36 -9.21 -1.13
CA GLU A 146 9.36 -10.29 -1.19
C GLU A 146 8.14 -10.00 -0.30
N ARG A 147 8.33 -9.97 1.03
CA ARG A 147 7.23 -9.87 2.01
C ARG A 147 6.39 -8.59 1.83
N ALA A 148 7.04 -7.43 1.70
CA ALA A 148 6.34 -6.15 1.54
C ALA A 148 5.62 -6.01 0.20
N PRO A 149 6.26 -6.32 -0.96
CA PRO A 149 5.56 -6.35 -2.25
C PRO A 149 4.36 -7.31 -2.27
N ARG A 150 4.49 -8.49 -1.65
CA ARG A 150 3.37 -9.43 -1.53
C ARG A 150 2.22 -8.81 -0.72
N MET A 151 2.52 -8.22 0.43
CA MET A 151 1.49 -7.62 1.29
C MET A 151 0.80 -6.42 0.61
N CYS A 152 1.57 -5.56 -0.06
CA CYS A 152 1.05 -4.43 -0.82
C CYS A 152 0.05 -4.89 -1.90
N ARG A 153 0.37 -5.96 -2.64
CA ARG A 153 -0.53 -6.54 -3.65
C ARG A 153 -1.76 -7.17 -3.03
N PHE A 154 -1.59 -7.91 -1.94
CA PHE A 154 -2.71 -8.50 -1.20
C PHE A 154 -3.71 -7.43 -0.75
N VAL A 155 -3.25 -6.35 -0.13
CA VAL A 155 -4.12 -5.25 0.30
C VAL A 155 -4.87 -4.65 -0.88
N ARG A 156 -4.18 -4.35 -1.99
CA ARG A 156 -4.83 -3.82 -3.20
C ARG A 156 -5.88 -4.77 -3.76
N GLU A 157 -5.59 -6.07 -3.82
CA GLU A 157 -6.51 -7.09 -4.29
C GLU A 157 -7.78 -7.14 -3.42
N ARG A 158 -7.61 -7.16 -2.09
CA ARG A 158 -8.74 -7.20 -1.15
C ARG A 158 -9.57 -5.92 -1.18
N ASP A 159 -8.91 -4.76 -1.24
CA ASP A 159 -9.56 -3.45 -1.37
C ASP A 159 -10.41 -3.38 -2.65
N ARG A 160 -9.89 -3.90 -3.78
CA ARG A 160 -10.65 -4.03 -5.04
C ARG A 160 -11.82 -4.98 -4.94
N LEU A 161 -11.66 -6.12 -4.28
CA LEU A 161 -12.75 -7.09 -4.10
C LEU A 161 -13.87 -6.55 -3.19
N GLY A 162 -13.56 -5.59 -2.33
CA GLY A 162 -14.51 -4.93 -1.42
C GLY A 162 -15.21 -3.70 -2.00
N ASN A 163 -14.79 -3.20 -3.17
CA ASN A 163 -15.26 -1.93 -3.71
C ASN A 163 -15.70 -2.04 -5.18
N GLU A 164 -16.63 -1.15 -5.58
CA GLU A 164 -16.97 -0.96 -7.00
C GLU A 164 -15.84 -0.22 -7.71
N TYR A 165 -15.41 -0.71 -8.86
CA TYR A 165 -14.36 -0.05 -9.64
C TYR A 165 -14.81 1.36 -10.10
N PRO A 166 -13.97 2.41 -10.03
CA PRO A 166 -12.55 2.41 -9.64
C PRO A 166 -12.28 2.75 -8.16
N ILE A 167 -13.29 2.77 -7.29
CA ILE A 167 -13.19 3.19 -5.90
C ILE A 167 -12.23 2.28 -5.12
N LEU A 168 -11.46 2.89 -4.20
CA LEU A 168 -10.57 2.23 -3.24
C LEU A 168 -10.64 2.94 -1.89
N HIS A 169 -10.45 2.19 -0.81
CA HIS A 169 -10.15 2.80 0.48
C HIS A 169 -8.72 3.34 0.53
N TYR A 170 -7.77 2.63 -0.10
CA TYR A 170 -6.35 2.98 -0.09
C TYR A 170 -5.81 3.08 -1.54
N PRO A 171 -6.14 4.18 -2.25
CA PRO A 171 -5.67 4.38 -3.62
C PRO A 171 -4.16 4.59 -3.70
N GLU A 172 -3.54 5.13 -2.66
CA GLU A 172 -2.12 5.52 -2.64
C GLU A 172 -1.29 4.60 -1.74
N LEU A 173 -0.60 3.64 -2.37
CA LEU A 173 0.26 2.66 -1.71
C LEU A 173 1.70 2.78 -2.20
N TYR A 174 2.66 2.59 -1.29
CA TYR A 174 4.09 2.57 -1.60
C TYR A 174 4.83 1.39 -0.97
N VAL A 175 6.00 1.08 -1.51
CA VAL A 175 6.98 0.17 -0.90
C VAL A 175 8.26 0.95 -0.57
N LEU A 176 8.76 0.83 0.66
CA LEU A 176 10.03 1.44 1.04
C LEU A 176 11.20 0.70 0.39
N LYS A 177 11.95 1.37 -0.50
CA LYS A 177 13.11 0.81 -1.18
C LYS A 177 14.22 0.45 -0.19
N GLY A 178 14.80 -0.73 -0.36
CA GLY A 178 15.87 -1.24 0.52
C GLY A 178 15.38 -1.77 1.87
N GLY A 179 14.10 -1.58 2.20
CA GLY A 179 13.50 -2.04 3.44
C GLY A 179 14.13 -1.43 4.69
N TYR A 180 13.89 -2.10 5.81
CA TYR A 180 14.37 -1.65 7.12
C TYR A 180 15.90 -1.67 7.20
N ARG A 181 16.58 -2.59 6.50
CA ARG A 181 18.05 -2.65 6.49
C ARG A 181 18.65 -1.32 6.01
N ASP A 182 18.23 -0.86 4.84
CA ASP A 182 18.79 0.37 4.26
C ASP A 182 18.29 1.60 5.00
N PHE A 183 17.03 1.59 5.48
CA PHE A 183 16.50 2.66 6.33
C PHE A 183 17.30 2.80 7.63
N PHE A 184 17.56 1.70 8.34
CA PHE A 184 18.34 1.72 9.57
C PHE A 184 19.75 2.26 9.32
N LEU A 185 20.44 1.82 8.26
CA LEU A 185 21.79 2.30 7.96
C LEU A 185 21.86 3.82 7.76
N LYS A 186 20.84 4.42 7.12
CA LYS A 186 20.81 5.85 6.78
C LYS A 186 20.13 6.72 7.85
N CYS A 187 19.15 6.18 8.56
CA CYS A 187 18.17 6.96 9.33
C CYS A 187 18.02 6.44 10.78
N LYS A 188 19.09 5.93 11.40
CA LYS A 188 19.08 5.33 12.76
C LYS A 188 18.31 6.13 13.82
N GLY A 189 18.37 7.46 13.79
CA GLY A 189 17.66 8.33 14.74
C GLY A 189 16.12 8.21 14.68
N TYR A 190 15.58 7.65 13.59
CA TYR A 190 14.16 7.39 13.36
C TYR A 190 13.78 5.93 13.63
N CYS A 191 14.63 5.18 14.34
CA CYS A 191 14.38 3.80 14.70
C CYS A 191 14.19 3.62 16.22
N GLU A 192 13.36 2.65 16.61
CA GLU A 192 13.16 2.25 18.00
C GLU A 192 12.99 0.73 18.14
N PRO A 193 13.74 0.06 19.04
CA PRO A 193 15.07 0.50 19.49
C PRO A 193 15.99 0.82 18.29
N GLN A 194 17.11 1.51 18.53
CA GLN A 194 18.13 1.75 17.50
C GLN A 194 18.96 0.49 17.21
N GLY A 195 18.27 -0.62 16.92
CA GLY A 195 18.84 -1.91 16.57
C GLY A 195 18.42 -2.35 15.18
N TYR A 196 19.09 -3.37 14.68
CA TYR A 196 18.69 -4.09 13.48
C TYR A 196 18.86 -5.57 13.74
N ARG A 197 17.74 -6.31 13.75
CA ARG A 197 17.73 -7.76 13.85
C ARG A 197 17.33 -8.37 12.50
N PRO A 198 18.25 -9.08 11.81
CA PRO A 198 17.94 -9.75 10.55
C PRO A 198 16.99 -10.92 10.75
N MET A 199 16.31 -11.33 9.67
CA MET A 199 15.43 -12.49 9.68
C MET A 199 16.16 -13.78 10.09
N HIS A 200 17.41 -13.95 9.64
CA HIS A 200 18.24 -15.11 9.96
C HIS A 200 19.18 -14.86 11.15
N HIS A 201 18.64 -14.34 12.26
CA HIS A 201 19.40 -14.19 13.51
C HIS A 201 19.58 -15.53 14.21
N GLU A 202 20.76 -15.79 14.78
CA GLU A 202 21.11 -17.10 15.36
C GLU A 202 20.20 -17.49 16.52
N ASP A 203 19.91 -16.53 17.39
CA ASP A 203 19.04 -16.73 18.57
C ASP A 203 17.56 -16.93 18.24
N PHE A 204 17.11 -16.65 17.02
CA PHE A 204 15.68 -16.65 16.63
C PHE A 204 15.33 -17.71 15.59
N LYS A 205 16.16 -18.76 15.46
CA LYS A 205 15.91 -19.88 14.53
C LYS A 205 14.59 -20.59 14.81
N GLU A 206 14.23 -20.75 16.08
CA GLU A 206 12.97 -21.38 16.48
C GLU A 206 11.75 -20.52 16.15
N ASP A 207 11.83 -19.22 16.44
CA ASP A 207 10.77 -18.27 16.12
C ASP A 207 10.54 -18.18 14.61
N LEU A 208 11.61 -18.09 13.83
CA LEU A 208 11.55 -18.17 12.37
C LEU A 208 10.80 -19.42 11.89
N ARG A 209 11.08 -20.59 12.49
CA ARG A 209 10.39 -21.84 12.15
C ARG A 209 8.90 -21.79 12.53
N LYS A 210 8.57 -21.28 13.72
CA LYS A 210 7.19 -21.10 14.20
C LYS A 210 6.39 -20.18 13.27
N PHE A 211 6.90 -18.99 12.97
CA PHE A 211 6.23 -18.04 12.10
C PHE A 211 6.05 -18.55 10.68
N ARG A 212 7.07 -19.19 10.08
CA ARG A 212 6.95 -19.82 8.76
C ARG A 212 5.87 -20.90 8.73
N THR A 213 5.76 -21.69 9.79
CA THR A 213 4.74 -22.75 9.88
C THR A 213 3.35 -22.14 9.94
N LYS A 214 3.15 -21.14 10.80
CA LYS A 214 1.86 -20.44 10.94
C LYS A 214 1.44 -19.73 9.64
N SER A 215 2.36 -19.08 8.93
CA SER A 215 2.06 -18.48 7.63
C SER A 215 1.65 -19.51 6.56
N ARG A 216 2.25 -20.72 6.59
CA ARG A 216 1.91 -21.81 5.65
C ARG A 216 0.55 -22.43 5.95
N THR A 217 0.26 -22.72 7.22
CA THR A 217 -1.04 -23.28 7.62
C THR A 217 -2.16 -22.32 7.24
N TRP A 218 -1.97 -21.03 7.52
CA TRP A 218 -2.94 -20.00 7.18
C TRP A 218 -3.15 -19.87 5.67
N ALA A 219 -2.07 -19.87 4.87
CA ALA A 219 -2.19 -19.85 3.40
C ALA A 219 -2.98 -21.06 2.86
N GLY A 220 -2.81 -22.23 3.46
CA GLY A 220 -3.57 -23.44 3.12
C GLY A 220 -5.05 -23.33 3.49
N GLU A 221 -5.37 -22.79 4.66
CA GLU A 221 -6.75 -22.55 5.10
C GLU A 221 -7.47 -21.52 4.21
N LYS A 222 -6.80 -20.42 3.87
CA LYS A 222 -7.30 -19.40 2.93
C LYS A 222 -7.66 -20.02 1.58
N SER A 223 -6.73 -20.78 0.99
CA SER A 223 -6.95 -21.44 -0.31
C SER A 223 -8.17 -22.36 -0.29
N LYS A 224 -8.37 -23.11 0.79
CA LYS A 224 -9.58 -23.93 0.98
C LYS A 224 -10.84 -23.06 1.05
N ARG A 225 -10.85 -22.01 1.86
CA ARG A 225 -12.01 -21.10 2.01
C ARG A 225 -12.41 -20.45 0.68
N GLU A 226 -11.44 -19.97 -0.09
CA GLU A 226 -11.68 -19.38 -1.41
C GLU A 226 -12.24 -20.39 -2.40
N HIS A 227 -11.68 -21.60 -2.43
CA HIS A 227 -12.20 -22.70 -3.26
C HIS A 227 -13.67 -23.02 -2.91
N TYR A 228 -13.98 -23.17 -1.62
CA TYR A 228 -15.37 -23.38 -1.17
C TYR A 228 -16.31 -22.21 -1.53
N SER A 229 -15.84 -20.97 -1.43
CA SER A 229 -16.64 -19.79 -1.78
C SER A 229 -16.98 -19.75 -3.28
N ARG A 230 -16.02 -20.13 -4.14
CA ARG A 230 -16.26 -20.24 -5.60
C ARG A 230 -17.27 -21.33 -5.93
N LEU A 231 -17.19 -22.49 -5.27
CA LEU A 231 -18.14 -23.58 -5.46
C LEU A 231 -19.58 -23.21 -5.06
N LYS A 232 -19.76 -22.35 -4.06
CA LYS A 232 -21.10 -21.87 -3.64
C LYS A 232 -21.70 -20.78 -4.53
N LYS A 233 -20.90 -20.20 -5.44
CA LYS A 233 -21.35 -19.15 -6.37
C LYS A 233 -21.69 -19.69 -7.78
N LEU A 234 -21.59 -21.01 -7.97
CA LEU A 234 -22.08 -21.75 -9.14
C LEU A 234 -23.45 -22.35 -8.84
#